data_AF-A0A7H8SM77-F1
#
_entry.id   AF-A0A7H8SM77-F1
#
_cell.length_a   1.000
_cell.length_b   1.000
_cell.length_c   1.000
_cell.angle_alpha   90.00
_cell.angle_beta   90.00
_cell.angle_gamma   90.00
#
_symmetry.space_group_name_H-M   'P 1'
#
loop_
_entity.id
_entity.type
_entity.pdbx_description
1 polymer ?
#
loop_
_entity_poly.entity_id
_entity_poly.type
_entity_poly.pdbx_seq_one_letter_code
_entity_poly.pdbx_strand_id
1 'polypeptide(L)'
;MRHTAKKLILSVTVLGLAGCNSLFDQHVKCNDETANSLIYQVLKDDLNNSLESQLKDLIRQSQINDLDPAKLKLSAQNIQYVLADSRTDFIDPHSPKTTCSVDLTVTLPSDLIKKSDEARNKVDRWSVESQADDIGLDYENNKINLVLEYQLQPADSGKKIFAHMKNTSNLQTLLSDTLTYAFLKPQIEKNEIRNIEANKQAVVPESTYAEPMDTTAIEAADAAAEAANYYAE
;
A
#
# COMPACT_ATOMS: atom_id res chain seq x y z
N MET A 1 18.36 56.66 75.18
CA MET A 1 19.33 56.49 74.07
C MET A 1 19.30 55.05 73.58
N ARG A 2 18.97 54.87 72.30
CA ARG A 2 19.24 53.76 71.36
C ARG A 2 19.11 52.30 71.84
N HIS A 3 18.00 51.69 71.38
CA HIS A 3 17.87 50.26 71.08
C HIS A 3 18.93 49.79 70.06
N THR A 4 19.51 48.60 70.26
CA THR A 4 20.19 47.85 69.21
C THR A 4 19.63 46.43 69.16
N ALA A 5 18.73 46.20 68.20
CA ALA A 5 18.21 44.89 67.86
C ALA A 5 19.28 44.08 67.12
N LYS A 6 19.68 42.93 67.67
CA LYS A 6 20.50 41.94 66.96
C LYS A 6 19.61 41.22 65.95
N LYS A 7 19.78 41.53 64.66
CA LYS A 7 19.11 40.82 63.57
C LYS A 7 19.79 39.46 63.38
N LEU A 8 19.06 38.39 63.71
CA LEU A 8 19.39 37.02 63.35
C LEU A 8 18.95 36.82 61.89
N ILE A 9 19.90 36.77 60.95
CA ILE A 9 19.62 36.45 59.54
C ILE A 9 19.67 34.94 59.40
N LEU A 10 18.49 34.32 59.39
CA LEU A 10 18.32 32.91 59.08
C LEU A 10 18.38 32.76 57.54
N SER A 11 19.50 32.28 57.03
CA SER A 11 19.69 31.99 55.61
C SER A 11 18.96 30.68 55.27
N VAL A 12 17.75 30.79 54.73
CA VAL A 12 17.02 29.67 54.13
C VAL A 12 17.62 29.41 52.75
N THR A 13 18.45 28.38 52.64
CA THR A 13 18.96 27.90 51.36
C THR A 13 17.83 27.19 50.64
N VAL A 14 17.18 27.88 49.70
CA VAL A 14 16.30 27.26 48.72
C VAL A 14 17.19 26.40 47.82
N LEU A 15 17.14 25.08 48.01
CA LEU A 15 17.64 24.11 47.03
C LEU A 15 16.80 24.29 45.76
N GLY A 16 17.30 25.12 44.84
CA GLY A 16 16.73 25.24 43.51
C GLY A 16 16.78 23.87 42.84
N LEU A 17 15.63 23.40 42.37
CA LEU A 17 15.46 22.25 41.49
C LEU A 17 16.12 22.55 40.12
N ALA A 18 17.44 22.71 40.09
CA ALA A 18 18.24 22.72 38.88
C ALA A 18 18.62 21.26 38.55
N GLY A 19 17.61 20.44 38.27
CA GLY A 19 17.80 19.01 38.01
C GLY A 19 17.06 18.46 36.78
N CYS A 20 16.37 19.31 36.02
CA CYS A 20 15.60 18.85 34.84
C CYS A 20 16.30 19.05 33.48
N ASN A 21 17.39 19.81 33.36
CA ASN A 21 17.96 20.08 32.03
C ASN A 21 18.95 19.02 31.53
N SER A 22 19.72 18.36 32.40
CA SER A 22 20.75 17.41 31.97
C SER A 22 20.21 16.09 31.40
N LEU A 23 18.95 15.74 31.69
CA LEU A 23 18.31 14.52 31.16
C LEU A 23 17.78 14.71 29.73
N PHE A 24 17.60 15.94 29.26
CA PHE A 24 17.09 16.21 27.91
C PHE A 24 18.18 16.66 26.93
N ASP A 25 19.38 17.03 27.40
CA ASP A 25 20.46 17.52 26.53
C ASP A 25 20.96 16.46 25.51
N GLN A 26 20.70 15.17 25.77
CA GLN A 26 21.08 14.06 24.87
C GLN A 26 19.88 13.42 24.14
N HIS A 27 18.66 13.90 24.40
CA HIS A 27 17.43 13.28 23.90
C HIS A 27 16.68 14.21 22.94
N VAL A 28 16.12 13.62 21.89
CA VAL A 28 15.27 14.35 20.94
C VAL A 28 13.85 14.38 21.47
N LYS A 29 13.21 15.56 21.41
CA LYS A 29 11.79 15.72 21.75
C LYS A 29 10.92 15.09 20.68
N CYS A 30 9.89 14.35 21.10
CA CYS A 30 9.01 13.63 20.19
C CYS A 30 8.21 14.54 19.25
N ASN A 31 7.89 15.76 19.69
CA ASN A 31 7.11 16.76 18.96
C ASN A 31 7.98 17.81 18.22
N ASP A 32 9.27 17.57 18.08
CA ASP A 32 10.15 18.45 17.30
C ASP A 32 9.80 18.40 15.81
N GLU A 33 9.89 19.52 15.10
CA GLU A 33 9.60 19.59 13.66
C GLU A 33 10.49 18.64 12.84
N THR A 34 11.75 18.48 13.26
CA THR A 34 12.69 17.54 12.63
C THR A 34 12.23 16.09 12.83
N ALA A 35 11.69 15.75 14.00
CA ALA A 35 11.16 14.42 14.28
C ALA A 35 9.94 14.12 13.39
N ASN A 36 9.01 15.08 13.25
CA ASN A 36 7.84 14.92 12.38
C ASN A 36 8.25 14.73 10.91
N SER A 37 9.17 15.55 10.41
CA SER A 37 9.72 15.41 9.05
C SER A 37 10.34 14.03 8.82
N LEU A 38 11.10 13.54 9.81
CA LEU A 38 11.73 12.23 9.75
C LEU A 38 10.71 11.08 9.76
N ILE A 39 9.64 11.18 10.55
CA ILE A 39 8.54 10.20 10.54
C ILE A 39 7.91 10.13 9.14
N TYR A 40 7.57 11.28 8.55
CA TYR A 40 7.02 11.31 7.18
C TYR A 40 7.96 10.70 6.16
N GLN A 41 9.26 10.96 6.28
CA GLN A 41 10.25 10.38 5.40
C GLN A 41 10.30 8.86 5.55
N VAL A 42 10.40 8.34 6.78
CA VAL A 42 10.47 6.89 7.03
C VAL A 42 9.22 6.17 6.52
N LEU A 43 8.02 6.71 6.78
CA LEU A 43 6.77 6.11 6.27
C LEU A 43 6.75 6.02 4.73
N LYS A 44 7.22 7.06 4.04
CA LYS A 44 7.33 7.09 2.57
C LYS A 44 8.41 6.15 2.05
N ASP A 45 9.57 6.14 2.68
CA ASP A 45 10.70 5.30 2.27
C ASP A 45 10.35 3.82 2.46
N ASP A 46 9.75 3.44 3.59
CA ASP A 46 9.28 2.08 3.86
C ASP A 46 8.26 1.63 2.81
N LEU A 47 7.28 2.48 2.48
CA LEU A 47 6.29 2.16 1.46
C LEU A 47 6.95 1.98 0.08
N ASN A 48 7.83 2.89 -0.31
CA ASN A 48 8.55 2.80 -1.59
C ASN A 48 9.41 1.53 -1.68
N ASN A 49 10.07 1.15 -0.57
CA ASN A 49 10.87 -0.06 -0.49
C ASN A 49 10.00 -1.31 -0.60
N SER A 50 8.84 -1.33 0.07
CA SER A 50 7.86 -2.43 -0.04
C SER A 50 7.39 -2.59 -1.48
N LEU A 51 6.97 -1.50 -2.14
CA LEU A 51 6.53 -1.52 -3.54
C LEU A 51 7.64 -1.98 -4.49
N GLU A 52 8.87 -1.53 -4.27
CA GLU A 52 10.01 -1.97 -5.08
C GLU A 52 10.30 -3.46 -4.92
N SER A 53 10.20 -3.98 -3.69
CA SER A 53 10.33 -5.41 -3.41
C SER A 53 9.23 -6.22 -4.10
N GLN A 54 7.97 -5.83 -3.93
CA GLN A 54 6.83 -6.49 -4.56
C GLN A 54 6.97 -6.50 -6.09
N LEU A 55 7.37 -5.37 -6.68
CA LEU A 55 7.57 -5.27 -8.13
C LEU A 55 8.67 -6.22 -8.62
N LYS A 56 9.81 -6.25 -7.93
CA LYS A 56 10.91 -7.19 -8.24
C LYS A 56 10.43 -8.64 -8.18
N ASP A 57 9.62 -8.98 -7.20
CA ASP A 57 9.06 -10.32 -7.05
C ASP A 57 8.10 -10.69 -8.19
N LEU A 58 7.21 -9.78 -8.56
CA LEU A 58 6.27 -10.00 -9.65
C LEU A 58 6.97 -10.14 -11.01
N ILE A 59 8.01 -9.35 -11.26
CA ILE A 59 8.87 -9.47 -12.46
C ILE A 59 9.57 -10.83 -12.47
N ARG A 60 10.17 -11.23 -11.33
CA ARG A 60 10.86 -12.53 -11.20
C ARG A 60 9.92 -13.69 -11.47
N GLN A 61 8.66 -13.59 -11.08
CA GLN A 61 7.63 -14.61 -11.31
C GLN A 61 7.08 -14.59 -12.74
N SER A 62 7.58 -13.73 -13.64
CA SER A 62 7.06 -13.54 -15.00
C SER A 62 5.56 -13.24 -15.04
N GLN A 63 5.01 -12.75 -13.93
CA GLN A 63 3.60 -12.35 -13.86
C GLN A 63 3.36 -11.06 -14.64
N ILE A 64 4.44 -10.31 -14.92
CA ILE A 64 4.35 -9.01 -15.56
C ILE A 64 5.64 -8.61 -16.28
N ASN A 65 5.48 -8.19 -17.54
CA ASN A 65 6.58 -7.86 -18.46
C ASN A 65 6.71 -6.36 -18.75
N ASP A 66 5.75 -5.54 -18.31
CA ASP A 66 5.66 -4.12 -18.70
C ASP A 66 5.06 -3.27 -17.57
N LEU A 67 5.75 -3.23 -16.42
CA LEU A 67 5.46 -2.27 -15.36
C LEU A 67 6.53 -1.20 -15.31
N ASP A 68 6.08 0.05 -15.20
CA ASP A 68 6.92 1.20 -14.91
C ASP A 68 6.97 1.45 -13.39
N PRO A 69 8.10 1.13 -12.71
CA PRO A 69 8.26 1.37 -11.28
C PRO A 69 8.01 2.82 -10.88
N ALA A 70 8.29 3.78 -11.78
CA ALA A 70 8.13 5.19 -11.49
C ALA A 70 6.66 5.57 -11.31
N LYS A 71 5.74 5.00 -12.10
CA LYS A 71 4.30 5.27 -11.97
C LYS A 71 3.72 4.71 -10.66
N LEU A 72 4.23 3.58 -10.18
CA LEU A 72 3.83 3.01 -8.89
C LEU A 72 4.29 3.92 -7.74
N LYS A 73 5.56 4.37 -7.77
CA LYS A 73 6.11 5.33 -6.80
C LYS A 73 5.36 6.67 -6.83
N LEU A 74 4.98 7.16 -8.02
CA LEU A 74 4.17 8.38 -8.15
C LEU A 74 2.78 8.21 -7.53
N SER A 75 2.14 7.06 -7.69
CA SER A 75 0.83 6.79 -7.09
C SER A 75 0.90 6.79 -5.56
N ALA A 76 2.00 6.30 -4.99
CA ALA A 76 2.25 6.33 -3.55
C ALA A 76 2.36 7.75 -2.96
N GLN A 77 2.77 8.75 -3.77
CA GLN A 77 2.88 10.14 -3.32
C GLN A 77 1.53 10.79 -3.02
N ASN A 78 0.43 10.23 -3.53
CA ASN A 78 -0.93 10.74 -3.29
C ASN A 78 -1.52 10.26 -1.95
N ILE A 79 -0.83 9.38 -1.22
CA ILE A 79 -1.23 8.99 0.13
C ILE A 79 -0.87 10.12 1.10
N GLN A 80 -1.85 10.58 1.85
CA GLN A 80 -1.69 11.68 2.80
C GLN A 80 -1.49 11.13 4.20
N TYR A 81 -0.49 11.65 4.90
CA TYR A 81 -0.20 11.33 6.29
C TYR A 81 -0.44 12.58 7.13
N VAL A 82 -1.17 12.44 8.23
CA VAL A 82 -1.42 13.50 9.21
C VAL A 82 -0.99 12.99 10.57
N LEU A 83 -0.11 13.74 11.23
CA LEU A 83 0.35 13.47 12.59
C LEU A 83 -0.31 14.45 13.57
N ALA A 84 -0.83 13.94 14.67
CA ALA A 84 -1.42 14.72 15.75
C ALA A 84 -0.95 14.20 17.12
N ASP A 85 -0.99 15.08 18.13
CA ASP A 85 -0.86 14.70 19.55
C ASP A 85 0.37 13.83 19.90
N SER A 86 1.53 14.22 19.39
CA SER A 86 2.81 13.56 19.70
C SER A 86 3.15 13.64 21.19
N ARG A 87 3.54 12.50 21.77
CA ARG A 87 3.90 12.35 23.18
C ARG A 87 5.17 11.52 23.36
N THR A 88 5.89 11.82 24.44
CA THR A 88 7.02 11.00 24.91
C THR A 88 6.50 9.94 25.87
N ASP A 89 6.68 8.68 25.51
CA ASP A 89 6.28 7.56 26.37
C ASP A 89 7.42 7.13 27.30
N PHE A 90 8.66 7.14 26.81
CA PHE A 90 9.82 6.70 27.59
C PHE A 90 11.13 7.35 27.15
N ILE A 91 11.97 7.73 28.12
CA ILE A 91 13.35 8.21 27.92
C ILE A 91 14.27 7.14 28.49
N ASP A 92 15.15 6.57 27.67
CA ASP A 92 16.09 5.56 28.10
C ASP A 92 17.21 6.20 28.96
N PRO A 93 17.41 5.80 30.23
CA PRO A 93 18.47 6.38 31.07
C PRO A 93 19.88 5.90 30.71
N HIS A 94 19.99 4.86 29.86
CA HIS A 94 21.26 4.21 29.52
C HIS A 94 21.64 4.38 28.04
N SER A 95 20.84 5.09 27.26
CA SER A 95 21.13 5.40 25.86
C SER A 95 20.40 6.66 25.40
N PRO A 96 20.79 7.32 24.30
CA PRO A 96 20.12 8.55 23.85
C PRO A 96 18.76 8.27 23.17
N LYS A 97 18.15 7.11 23.43
CA LYS A 97 16.89 6.70 22.82
C LYS A 97 15.71 7.34 23.53
N THR A 98 14.76 7.82 22.73
CA THR A 98 13.46 8.29 23.20
C THR A 98 12.37 7.50 22.48
N THR A 99 11.48 6.86 23.23
CA THR A 99 10.27 6.23 22.68
C THR A 99 9.12 7.22 22.71
N CYS A 100 8.41 7.28 21.60
CA CYS A 100 7.37 8.25 21.33
C CYS A 100 6.13 7.55 20.76
N SER A 101 4.98 8.17 20.96
CA SER A 101 3.74 7.85 20.28
C SER A 101 3.17 9.09 19.61
N VAL A 102 2.51 8.92 18.47
CA VAL A 102 1.82 10.00 17.76
C VAL A 102 0.57 9.44 17.11
N ASP A 103 -0.52 10.20 17.11
CA ASP A 103 -1.74 9.78 16.44
C ASP A 103 -1.53 10.01 14.94
N LEU A 104 -1.61 8.93 14.16
CA LEU A 104 -1.43 8.93 12.72
C LEU A 104 -2.77 8.67 12.03
N THR A 105 -3.13 9.58 11.13
CA THR A 105 -4.18 9.34 10.13
C THR A 105 -3.55 9.23 8.74
N VAL A 106 -3.82 8.12 8.06
CA VAL A 106 -3.41 7.90 6.66
C VAL A 106 -4.65 7.93 5.78
N THR A 107 -4.67 8.81 4.78
CA THR A 107 -5.80 8.91 3.83
C THR A 107 -5.40 8.36 2.47
N LEU A 108 -6.17 7.39 1.99
CA LEU A 108 -6.04 6.84 0.65
C LEU A 108 -7.00 7.55 -0.32
N PRO A 109 -6.56 7.89 -1.54
CA PRO A 109 -7.46 8.39 -2.57
C PRO A 109 -8.56 7.38 -2.94
N SER A 110 -9.80 7.83 -3.08
CA SER A 110 -10.94 6.96 -3.38
C SER A 110 -10.84 6.30 -4.77
N ASP A 111 -10.25 6.99 -5.75
CA ASP A 111 -10.01 6.42 -7.08
C ASP A 111 -8.98 5.28 -7.04
N LEU A 112 -7.97 5.40 -6.17
CA LEU A 112 -6.96 4.36 -5.95
C LEU A 112 -7.60 3.10 -5.37
N ILE A 113 -8.41 3.26 -4.32
CA ILE A 113 -9.11 2.15 -3.65
C ILE A 113 -10.04 1.45 -4.63
N LYS A 114 -10.86 2.22 -5.37
CA LYS A 114 -11.77 1.68 -6.38
C LYS A 114 -11.03 0.87 -7.45
N LYS A 115 -9.94 1.39 -8.01
CA LYS A 115 -9.12 0.65 -9.01
C LYS A 115 -8.57 -0.65 -8.41
N SER A 116 -8.17 -0.58 -7.15
CA SER A 116 -7.62 -1.72 -6.42
C SER A 116 -8.66 -2.81 -6.21
N ASP A 117 -9.85 -2.47 -5.73
CA ASP A 117 -10.94 -3.44 -5.49
C ASP A 117 -11.50 -4.02 -6.78
N GLU A 118 -11.60 -3.22 -7.84
CA GLU A 118 -11.96 -3.73 -9.18
C GLU A 118 -10.95 -4.77 -9.68
N ALA A 119 -9.65 -4.57 -9.41
CA ALA A 119 -8.61 -5.52 -9.76
C ALA A 119 -8.65 -6.77 -8.88
N ARG A 120 -8.81 -6.62 -7.56
CA ARG A 120 -8.89 -7.72 -6.59
C ARG A 120 -10.08 -8.63 -6.84
N ASN A 121 -11.24 -8.05 -7.18
CA ASN A 121 -12.45 -8.80 -7.51
C ASN A 121 -12.28 -9.71 -8.74
N LYS A 122 -11.43 -9.32 -9.70
CA LYS A 122 -11.13 -10.13 -10.90
C LYS A 122 -10.25 -11.36 -10.62
N VAL A 123 -9.61 -11.40 -9.44
CA VAL A 123 -8.70 -12.49 -9.04
C VAL A 123 -9.09 -13.08 -7.68
N ASP A 124 -10.37 -12.95 -7.33
CA ASP A 124 -10.99 -13.49 -6.11
C ASP A 124 -10.22 -13.15 -4.82
N ARG A 125 -9.84 -11.88 -4.68
CA ARG A 125 -9.18 -11.33 -3.49
C ARG A 125 -10.12 -10.41 -2.71
N TRP A 126 -9.91 -10.34 -1.40
CA TRP A 126 -10.63 -9.46 -0.48
C TRP A 126 -10.52 -7.98 -0.88
N SER A 127 -11.52 -7.16 -0.58
CA SER A 127 -11.42 -5.70 -0.77
C SER A 127 -10.36 -5.08 0.15
N VAL A 128 -9.99 -3.82 -0.10
CA VAL A 128 -9.14 -3.02 0.81
C VAL A 128 -9.69 -3.04 2.23
N GLU A 129 -10.99 -2.80 2.39
CA GLU A 129 -11.67 -2.76 3.69
C GLU A 129 -11.59 -4.12 4.41
N SER A 130 -11.96 -5.22 3.73
CA SER A 130 -11.89 -6.55 4.34
C SER A 130 -10.46 -6.99 4.67
N GLN A 131 -9.47 -6.57 3.87
CA GLN A 131 -8.07 -6.79 4.19
C GLN A 131 -7.65 -6.00 5.44
N ALA A 132 -8.10 -4.75 5.57
CA ALA A 132 -7.80 -3.90 6.73
C ALA A 132 -8.35 -4.51 8.02
N ASP A 133 -9.61 -4.99 7.98
CA ASP A 133 -10.26 -5.66 9.10
C ASP A 133 -9.50 -6.93 9.53
N ASP A 134 -9.11 -7.77 8.56
CA ASP A 134 -8.38 -9.03 8.82
C ASP A 134 -7.03 -8.79 9.51
N ILE A 135 -6.30 -7.74 9.09
CA ILE A 135 -5.01 -7.38 9.69
C ILE A 135 -5.14 -6.40 10.87
N GLY A 136 -6.36 -6.14 11.34
CA GLY A 136 -6.63 -5.36 12.55
C GLY A 136 -6.27 -3.87 12.45
N LEU A 137 -6.44 -3.26 11.28
CA LEU A 137 -6.34 -1.81 11.11
C LEU A 137 -7.71 -1.16 11.28
N ASP A 138 -7.78 -0.06 12.02
CA ASP A 138 -8.97 0.80 12.07
C ASP A 138 -9.07 1.57 10.75
N TYR A 139 -9.90 1.06 9.84
CA TYR A 139 -10.12 1.61 8.51
C TYR A 139 -11.58 2.06 8.35
N GLU A 140 -11.78 3.36 8.13
CA GLU A 140 -13.11 3.92 7.88
C GLU A 140 -13.00 5.09 6.91
N ASN A 141 -13.93 5.19 5.95
CA ASN A 141 -14.02 6.32 5.02
C ASN A 141 -12.69 6.64 4.30
N ASN A 142 -11.99 5.61 3.82
CA ASN A 142 -10.68 5.69 3.17
C ASN A 142 -9.53 6.19 4.06
N LYS A 143 -9.73 6.17 5.38
CA LYS A 143 -8.74 6.59 6.37
C LYS A 143 -8.35 5.43 7.25
N ILE A 144 -7.07 5.35 7.56
CA ILE A 144 -6.54 4.45 8.58
C ILE A 144 -6.15 5.32 9.77
N ASN A 145 -6.65 4.99 10.96
CA ASN A 145 -6.22 5.65 12.19
C ASN A 145 -5.42 4.65 13.04
N LEU A 146 -4.26 5.08 13.53
CA LEU A 146 -3.48 4.28 14.48
C LEU A 146 -2.61 5.18 15.36
N VAL A 147 -2.32 4.70 16.57
CA VAL A 147 -1.26 5.27 17.40
C VAL A 147 0.07 4.74 16.88
N LEU A 148 0.85 5.59 16.22
CA LEU A 148 2.15 5.21 15.69
C LEU A 148 3.17 5.25 16.82
N GLU A 149 3.77 4.09 17.11
CA GLU A 149 4.87 3.96 18.05
C GLU A 149 6.20 4.06 17.31
N TYR A 150 7.09 4.92 17.79
CA TYR A 150 8.40 5.12 17.19
C TYR A 150 9.48 5.41 18.22
N GLN A 151 10.72 5.25 17.82
CA GLN A 151 11.88 5.56 18.64
C GLN A 151 12.80 6.54 17.91
N LEU A 152 13.16 7.63 18.58
CA LEU A 152 14.16 8.58 18.11
C LEU A 152 15.50 8.29 18.76
N GLN A 153 16.57 8.38 17.98
CA GLN A 153 17.93 8.21 18.47
C GLN A 153 18.86 9.17 17.71
N PRO A 154 19.48 10.17 18.37
CA PRO A 154 20.52 10.97 17.74
C PRO A 154 21.76 10.09 17.47
N ALA A 155 22.47 10.40 16.40
CA ALA A 155 23.78 9.84 16.12
C ALA A 155 24.79 10.34 17.16
N ASP A 156 25.87 9.56 17.40
CA ASP A 156 26.96 9.97 18.31
C ASP A 156 27.58 11.32 17.95
N SER A 157 27.53 11.70 16.68
CA SER A 157 27.99 13.00 16.19
C SER A 157 27.07 14.18 16.50
N GLY A 158 25.84 13.91 16.96
CA GLY A 158 24.76 14.90 17.15
C GLY A 158 24.17 15.48 15.86
N LYS A 159 24.71 15.12 14.68
CA LYS A 159 24.35 15.74 13.39
C LYS A 159 23.11 15.15 12.72
N LYS A 160 22.68 13.96 13.14
CA LYS A 160 21.59 13.21 12.52
C LYS A 160 20.74 12.57 13.61
N ILE A 161 19.47 12.36 13.30
CA ILE A 161 18.51 11.64 14.14
C ILE A 161 18.00 10.47 13.32
N PHE A 162 17.92 9.30 13.94
CA PHE A 162 17.31 8.10 13.38
C PHE A 162 15.94 7.93 14.01
N ALA A 163 14.94 7.60 13.18
CA ALA A 163 13.62 7.21 13.64
C ALA A 163 13.40 5.74 13.27
N HIS A 164 12.92 4.96 14.23
CA HIS A 164 12.57 3.57 14.04
C HIS A 164 11.09 3.38 14.38
N MET A 165 10.27 3.08 13.38
CA MET A 165 8.84 2.78 13.56
C MET A 165 8.68 1.37 14.14
N LYS A 166 7.77 1.17 15.09
CA LYS A 166 7.59 -0.12 15.77
C LYS A 166 6.40 -0.92 15.25
N ASN A 167 5.31 -0.26 14.89
CA ASN A 167 4.02 -0.91 14.62
C ASN A 167 3.43 -0.55 13.24
N THR A 168 4.28 -0.37 12.22
CA THR A 168 3.85 0.00 10.86
C THR A 168 3.63 -1.17 9.91
N SER A 169 3.94 -2.42 10.30
CA SER A 169 3.92 -3.56 9.38
C SER A 169 2.57 -3.73 8.65
N ASN A 170 1.46 -3.76 9.40
CA ASN A 170 0.13 -3.97 8.79
C ASN A 170 -0.28 -2.77 7.92
N LEU A 171 0.02 -1.55 8.36
CA LEU A 171 -0.16 -0.35 7.54
C LEU A 171 0.58 -0.50 6.21
N GLN A 172 1.86 -0.86 6.25
CA GLN A 172 2.68 -1.00 5.04
C GLN A 172 2.15 -2.11 4.12
N THR A 173 1.72 -3.25 4.67
CA THR A 173 1.06 -4.31 3.90
C THR A 173 -0.18 -3.80 3.17
N LEU A 174 -1.12 -3.16 3.88
CA LEU A 174 -2.35 -2.66 3.27
C LEU A 174 -2.08 -1.61 2.18
N LEU A 175 -1.19 -0.64 2.46
CA LEU A 175 -0.86 0.42 1.50
C LEU A 175 -0.19 -0.15 0.25
N SER A 176 0.79 -1.03 0.43
CA SER A 176 1.54 -1.62 -0.69
C SER A 176 0.66 -2.52 -1.56
N ASP A 177 -0.14 -3.40 -0.96
CA ASP A 177 -1.07 -4.26 -1.71
C ASP A 177 -2.10 -3.42 -2.46
N THR A 178 -2.64 -2.38 -1.82
CA THR A 178 -3.64 -1.51 -2.45
C THR A 178 -3.07 -0.80 -3.67
N LEU A 179 -1.86 -0.28 -3.57
CA LEU A 179 -1.17 0.34 -4.71
C LEU A 179 -0.85 -0.69 -5.80
N THR A 180 -0.34 -1.86 -5.42
CA THR A 180 0.00 -2.94 -6.35
C THR A 180 -1.22 -3.39 -7.15
N TYR A 181 -2.34 -3.75 -6.50
CA TYR A 181 -3.55 -4.18 -7.23
C TYR A 181 -4.13 -3.07 -8.12
N ALA A 182 -4.17 -1.82 -7.64
CA ALA A 182 -4.63 -0.71 -8.47
C ALA A 182 -3.74 -0.53 -9.72
N PHE A 183 -2.44 -0.79 -9.59
CA PHE A 183 -1.49 -0.73 -10.68
C PHE A 183 -1.57 -1.93 -11.62
N LEU A 184 -1.82 -3.13 -11.11
CA LEU A 184 -1.94 -4.36 -11.89
C LEU A 184 -3.25 -4.45 -12.67
N LYS A 185 -4.25 -3.65 -12.33
CA LYS A 185 -5.57 -3.65 -12.97
C LYS A 185 -5.51 -3.79 -14.51
N PRO A 186 -4.74 -2.97 -15.26
CA PRO A 186 -4.71 -3.07 -16.72
C PRO A 186 -4.16 -4.41 -17.24
N GLN A 187 -3.20 -5.00 -16.51
CA GLN A 187 -2.60 -6.28 -16.88
C GLN A 187 -3.54 -7.45 -16.55
N ILE A 188 -4.24 -7.38 -15.41
CA ILE A 188 -5.27 -8.35 -15.03
C ILE A 188 -6.40 -8.35 -16.07
N GLU A 189 -6.88 -7.18 -16.47
CA GLU A 189 -7.92 -7.05 -17.50
C GLU A 189 -7.45 -7.58 -18.86
N LYS A 190 -6.21 -7.28 -19.26
CA LYS A 190 -5.62 -7.83 -20.48
C LYS A 190 -5.52 -9.36 -20.46
N ASN A 191 -5.20 -9.96 -19.32
CA ASN A 191 -5.14 -11.41 -19.16
C ASN A 191 -6.52 -12.05 -19.26
N GLU A 192 -7.52 -11.45 -18.62
CA GLU A 192 -8.91 -11.89 -18.67
C GLU A 192 -9.45 -11.86 -20.11
N ILE A 193 -9.21 -10.77 -20.86
CA ILE A 193 -9.61 -10.65 -22.27
C ILE A 193 -8.93 -11.74 -23.12
N ARG A 194 -7.61 -11.94 -22.96
CA ARG A 194 -6.89 -13.01 -23.68
C ARG A 194 -7.46 -14.39 -23.40
N ASN A 195 -7.82 -14.68 -22.15
CA ASN A 195 -8.43 -15.97 -21.79
C ASN A 195 -9.82 -16.14 -22.43
N ILE A 196 -10.63 -15.08 -22.45
CA ILE A 196 -11.95 -15.10 -23.11
C ILE A 196 -11.79 -15.32 -24.63
N GLU A 197 -10.84 -14.63 -25.28
CA GLU A 197 -10.57 -14.79 -26.72
C GLU A 197 -10.04 -16.18 -27.06
N ALA A 198 -9.12 -16.72 -26.26
CA ALA A 198 -8.61 -18.09 -26.43
C ALA A 198 -9.72 -19.14 -26.26
N ASN A 199 -10.60 -18.96 -25.27
CA ASN A 199 -11.76 -19.83 -25.08
C ASN A 199 -12.76 -19.72 -26.24
N LYS A 200 -12.96 -18.54 -26.83
CA LYS A 200 -13.80 -18.37 -28.03
C LYS A 200 -13.19 -19.06 -29.26
N GLN A 201 -11.87 -19.06 -29.41
CA GLN A 201 -11.18 -19.77 -30.49
C GLN A 201 -11.19 -21.29 -30.28
N ALA A 202 -11.17 -21.77 -29.03
CA ALA A 202 -11.31 -23.19 -28.69
C ALA A 202 -12.76 -23.71 -28.85
N VAL A 203 -13.75 -22.81 -28.85
CA VAL A 203 -15.18 -23.12 -29.10
C VAL A 203 -15.60 -22.68 -30.51
N VAL A 204 -14.67 -22.70 -31.48
CA VAL A 204 -15.07 -22.81 -32.89
C VAL A 204 -15.49 -24.26 -33.10
N PRO A 205 -16.75 -24.54 -33.46
CA PRO A 205 -17.18 -25.91 -33.70
C PRO A 205 -16.34 -26.50 -34.84
N GLU A 206 -15.80 -27.69 -34.60
CA GLU A 206 -15.30 -28.60 -35.62
C GLU A 206 -16.49 -29.03 -36.50
N SER A 207 -16.96 -28.13 -37.35
CA SER A 207 -17.96 -28.44 -38.38
C SER A 207 -17.76 -27.57 -39.61
N THR A 208 -16.57 -27.67 -40.21
CA THR A 208 -16.39 -27.40 -41.64
C THR A 208 -15.53 -28.49 -42.27
N TYR A 209 -15.92 -29.74 -42.07
CA TYR A 209 -15.82 -30.75 -43.12
C TYR A 209 -17.22 -30.89 -43.70
N ALA A 210 -17.53 -30.08 -44.70
CA ALA A 210 -18.56 -30.47 -45.65
C ALA A 210 -18.03 -31.74 -46.32
N GLU A 211 -18.70 -32.86 -46.07
CA GLU A 211 -18.42 -34.10 -46.79
C GLU A 211 -18.50 -33.83 -48.31
N PRO A 212 -17.61 -34.41 -49.13
CA PRO A 212 -17.77 -34.32 -50.57
C PRO A 212 -19.12 -34.94 -50.94
N MET A 213 -20.00 -34.12 -51.53
CA MET A 213 -21.26 -34.57 -52.13
C MET A 213 -21.01 -35.80 -52.99
N ASP A 214 -21.68 -36.90 -52.66
CA ASP A 214 -21.84 -38.06 -53.51
C ASP A 214 -22.60 -37.65 -54.79
N THR A 215 -21.87 -37.52 -55.89
CA THR A 215 -22.40 -37.07 -57.19
C THR A 215 -23.29 -38.11 -57.87
N THR A 216 -23.43 -39.31 -57.32
CA THR A 216 -24.26 -40.38 -57.93
C THR A 216 -25.76 -40.11 -57.81
N ALA A 217 -26.20 -39.30 -56.84
CA ALA A 217 -27.61 -38.93 -56.70
C ALA A 217 -28.07 -37.84 -57.69
N ILE A 218 -27.13 -37.06 -58.25
CA ILE A 218 -27.44 -35.99 -59.21
C ILE A 218 -27.59 -36.57 -60.62
N GLU A 219 -26.75 -37.53 -61.02
CA GLU A 219 -26.85 -38.19 -62.32
C GLU A 219 -28.14 -39.02 -62.46
N ALA A 220 -28.67 -39.56 -61.36
CA ALA A 220 -29.95 -40.29 -61.36
C ALA A 220 -31.18 -39.36 -61.52
N ALA A 221 -31.07 -38.09 -61.12
CA ALA A 221 -32.15 -37.11 -61.24
C ALA A 221 -32.22 -36.49 -62.66
N ASP A 222 -31.07 -36.23 -63.29
CA ASP A 222 -31.03 -35.70 -64.66
C ASP A 222 -31.45 -36.75 -65.71
N ALA A 223 -31.09 -38.03 -65.53
CA ALA A 223 -31.53 -39.10 -66.43
C ALA A 223 -33.06 -39.34 -66.39
N ALA A 224 -33.71 -39.07 -65.26
CA ALA A 224 -35.17 -39.17 -65.14
C ALA A 224 -35.90 -37.96 -65.76
N ALA A 225 -35.28 -36.78 -65.76
CA ALA A 225 -35.82 -35.57 -66.38
C ALA A 225 -35.69 -35.60 -67.92
N GLU A 226 -34.60 -36.14 -68.46
CA GLU A 226 -34.43 -36.30 -69.91
C GLU A 226 -35.38 -37.35 -70.52
N ALA A 227 -35.69 -38.44 -69.79
CA ALA A 227 -36.66 -39.44 -70.24
C ALA A 227 -38.12 -38.93 -70.23
N ALA A 228 -38.44 -37.97 -69.36
CA ALA A 228 -39.78 -37.39 -69.27
C ALA A 228 -40.08 -36.37 -70.39
N ASN A 229 -39.05 -35.76 -70.98
CA ASN A 229 -39.21 -34.79 -72.07
C ASN A 229 -39.26 -35.41 -73.47
N TYR A 230 -39.02 -36.71 -73.64
CA TYR A 230 -39.04 -37.38 -74.96
C TYR A 230 -40.44 -37.92 -75.37
N TYR A 231 -41.43 -37.90 -74.48
CA TYR A 231 -42.80 -38.35 -74.77
C TYR A 231 -43.86 -37.22 -74.74
N ALA A 232 -43.42 -35.96 -74.78
CA ALA A 232 -44.29 -34.78 -74.71
C ALA A 232 -44.16 -33.86 -75.93
N GLU A 233 -43.96 -34.43 -77.14
CA GLU A 233 -44.30 -33.79 -78.42
C GLU A 233 -45.51 -34.50 -79.07
#